data_AF-A0A970XW95-F1
#
_entry.id   AF-A0A970XW95-F1
#
_cell.length_a   1.000
_cell.length_b   1.000
_cell.length_c   1.000
_cell.angle_alpha   90.00
_cell.angle_beta   90.00
_cell.angle_gamma   90.00
#
_symmetry.space_group_name_H-M   'P 1'
#
loop_
_entity.id
_entity.type
_entity.pdbx_description
1 polymer ?
#
loop_
_entity_poly.entity_id
_entity_poly.type
_entity_poly.pdbx_seq_one_letter_code
_entity_poly.pdbx_strand_id
1 'polypeptide(L)'
;MPLLTAERNIEPWKRRLFLPCYTSVEAAKYANTSPQTISNWHYRESKLGVALPGKERGKDLSYLQLVEVAVVATFRKLGVSFTKIRKARQYLQQRFNSEYPFAEYRFKTEGFHVLLDLK
;
A
#
# COMPACT_ATOMS: atom_id res chain seq x y z
N MET A 1 -8.02 -11.26 -25.08
CA MET A 1 -8.60 -10.86 -23.79
C MET A 1 -9.28 -12.06 -23.13
N PRO A 2 -8.64 -12.72 -22.16
CA PRO A 2 -9.33 -13.67 -21.29
C PRO A 2 -9.09 -13.33 -19.80
N LEU A 3 -10.02 -12.60 -19.17
CA LEU A 3 -10.03 -12.37 -17.71
C LEU A 3 -11.20 -13.09 -17.00
N LEU A 4 -12.02 -13.85 -17.72
CA LEU A 4 -13.32 -14.29 -17.17
C LEU A 4 -13.30 -15.60 -16.36
N THR A 5 -12.25 -16.41 -16.42
CA THR A 5 -12.28 -17.75 -15.80
C THR A 5 -11.59 -17.81 -14.44
N ALA A 6 -10.47 -17.09 -14.24
CA ALA A 6 -9.73 -17.13 -12.98
C ALA A 6 -10.43 -16.35 -11.84
N GLU A 7 -11.28 -15.37 -12.17
CA GLU A 7 -11.92 -14.53 -11.15
C GLU A 7 -13.18 -15.13 -10.53
N ARG A 8 -13.81 -16.15 -11.12
CA ARG A 8 -15.15 -16.64 -10.68
C ARG A 8 -15.23 -17.07 -9.21
N ASN A 9 -14.12 -17.45 -8.59
CA ASN A 9 -14.06 -17.91 -7.19
C ASN A 9 -13.79 -16.81 -6.16
N ILE A 10 -13.58 -15.55 -6.58
CA ILE A 10 -13.40 -14.43 -5.65
C ILE A 10 -14.76 -13.77 -5.42
N GLU A 11 -15.17 -13.69 -4.15
CA GLU A 11 -16.41 -13.02 -3.74
C GLU A 11 -16.49 -11.62 -4.36
N PRO A 12 -17.64 -11.20 -4.91
CA PRO A 12 -17.75 -9.95 -5.66
C PRO A 12 -17.27 -8.72 -4.89
N TRP A 13 -17.45 -8.70 -3.57
CA TRP A 13 -16.99 -7.60 -2.71
C TRP A 13 -15.46 -7.54 -2.59
N LYS A 14 -14.76 -8.69 -2.61
CA LYS A 14 -13.29 -8.73 -2.56
C LYS A 14 -12.68 -8.17 -3.83
N ARG A 15 -13.29 -8.40 -5.00
CA ARG A 15 -12.80 -7.83 -6.27
C ARG A 15 -12.83 -6.30 -6.26
N ARG A 16 -13.84 -5.70 -5.61
CA ARG A 16 -13.96 -4.24 -5.49
C ARG A 16 -12.77 -3.59 -4.78
N LEU A 17 -12.07 -4.33 -3.92
CA LEU A 17 -10.89 -3.81 -3.22
C LEU A 17 -9.74 -3.45 -4.16
N PHE A 18 -9.68 -4.09 -5.34
CA PHE A 18 -8.64 -3.89 -6.35
C PHE A 18 -9.02 -2.87 -7.43
N LEU A 19 -10.30 -2.46 -7.49
CA LEU A 19 -10.75 -1.51 -8.51
C LEU A 19 -10.21 -0.10 -8.22
N PRO A 20 -9.69 0.63 -9.23
CA PRO A 20 -9.18 1.98 -9.06
C PRO A 20 -10.36 2.95 -8.91
N CYS A 21 -10.73 3.27 -7.67
CA CYS A 21 -11.90 4.08 -7.35
C CYS A 21 -11.58 5.36 -6.55
N TYR A 22 -10.33 5.57 -6.14
CA TYR A 22 -9.94 6.69 -5.29
C TYR A 22 -8.89 7.56 -5.98
N THR A 23 -9.23 8.80 -6.27
CA THR A 23 -8.28 9.75 -6.83
C THR A 23 -7.15 10.04 -5.84
N SER A 24 -5.99 10.47 -6.35
CA SER A 24 -4.89 10.92 -5.48
C SER A 24 -5.28 12.09 -4.56
N VAL A 25 -6.28 12.89 -4.97
CA VAL A 25 -6.80 14.03 -4.18
C VAL A 25 -7.65 13.54 -3.00
N GLU A 26 -8.55 12.59 -3.23
CA GLU A 26 -9.33 11.97 -2.16
C GLU A 26 -8.43 11.23 -1.18
N ALA A 27 -7.47 10.45 -1.69
CA ALA A 27 -6.51 9.75 -0.86
C ALA A 27 -5.68 10.71 0.00
N ALA A 28 -5.27 11.86 -0.56
CA ALA A 28 -4.57 12.90 0.18
C ALA A 28 -5.43 13.48 1.32
N LYS A 29 -6.72 13.72 1.06
CA LYS A 29 -7.68 14.18 2.06
C LYS A 29 -7.84 13.15 3.18
N TYR A 30 -8.02 11.88 2.86
CA TYR A 30 -8.20 10.82 3.86
C TYR A 30 -6.94 10.54 4.68
N ALA A 31 -5.76 10.54 4.06
CA ALA A 31 -4.50 10.30 4.74
C ALA A 31 -3.93 11.58 5.41
N ASN A 32 -4.58 12.72 5.23
CA ASN A 32 -4.14 14.04 5.67
C ASN A 32 -2.67 14.29 5.28
N THR A 33 -2.43 14.28 3.97
CA THR A 33 -1.15 14.51 3.27
C THR A 33 -1.42 15.29 1.97
N SER A 34 -0.42 15.49 1.10
CA SER A 34 -0.62 16.12 -0.22
C SER A 34 -0.68 15.11 -1.37
N PRO A 35 -1.43 15.38 -2.46
CA PRO A 35 -1.45 14.52 -3.65
C PRO A 35 -0.06 14.36 -4.27
N GLN A 36 0.77 15.40 -4.23
CA GLN A 36 2.15 15.37 -4.68
C GLN A 36 3.00 14.41 -3.84
N THR A 37 2.80 14.40 -2.52
CA THR A 37 3.47 13.48 -1.61
C THR A 37 3.10 12.02 -1.92
N ILE A 38 1.82 11.73 -2.18
CA ILE A 38 1.36 10.40 -2.58
C ILE A 38 1.96 9.99 -3.92
N SER A 39 1.95 10.90 -4.90
CA SER A 39 2.59 10.68 -6.21
C SER A 39 4.07 10.31 -6.04
N ASN A 40 4.79 11.04 -5.19
CA ASN A 40 6.18 10.74 -4.87
C ASN A 40 6.35 9.34 -4.23
N TRP A 41 5.42 8.86 -3.41
CA TRP A 41 5.53 7.52 -2.81
C TRP A 41 5.40 6.40 -3.84
N HIS A 42 4.59 6.61 -4.87
CA HIS A 42 4.37 5.63 -5.94
C HIS A 42 5.42 5.66 -7.04
N TYR A 43 5.95 6.84 -7.38
CA TYR A 43 6.80 7.00 -8.56
C TYR A 43 8.24 7.42 -8.26
N ARG A 44 8.53 8.01 -7.09
CA ARG A 44 9.88 8.46 -6.79
C ARG A 44 10.74 7.30 -6.32
N GLU A 45 11.62 6.87 -7.21
CA GLU A 45 12.57 5.79 -6.94
C GLU A 45 13.67 6.23 -5.97
N SER A 46 14.18 5.26 -5.22
CA SER A 46 15.35 5.40 -4.33
C SER A 46 16.22 4.16 -4.49
N LYS A 47 17.39 4.10 -3.84
CA LYS A 47 18.24 2.89 -3.83
C LYS A 47 17.51 1.63 -3.33
N LEU A 48 16.44 1.79 -2.55
CA LEU A 48 15.58 0.70 -2.04
C LEU A 48 14.26 0.58 -2.83
N GLY A 49 14.18 1.16 -4.03
CA GLY A 49 12.96 1.24 -4.83
C GLY A 49 11.97 2.32 -4.38
N VAL A 50 10.77 2.27 -4.93
CA VAL A 50 9.64 3.14 -4.58
C VAL A 50 9.04 2.75 -3.23
N ALA A 51 8.39 3.69 -2.53
CA ALA A 51 7.84 3.40 -1.20
C ALA A 51 6.57 2.55 -1.27
N LEU A 52 5.72 2.81 -2.27
CA LEU A 52 4.46 2.13 -2.52
C LEU A 52 4.39 1.70 -4.00
N PRO A 53 4.94 0.54 -4.39
CA PRO A 53 4.82 0.04 -5.75
C PRO A 53 3.37 -0.37 -6.10
N GLY A 54 3.11 -0.62 -7.38
CA GLY A 54 1.86 -1.22 -7.86
C GLY A 54 0.80 -0.23 -8.36
N LYS A 55 1.01 1.08 -8.24
CA LYS A 55 0.12 2.07 -8.84
C LYS A 55 0.39 2.21 -10.35
N GLU A 56 -0.60 1.90 -11.17
CA GLU A 56 -0.57 2.17 -12.60
C GLU A 56 -0.62 3.67 -12.90
N ARG A 57 0.24 4.14 -13.82
CA ARG A 57 0.30 5.55 -14.20
C ARG A 57 -1.00 5.99 -14.89
N GLY A 58 -1.57 7.09 -14.44
CA GLY A 58 -2.80 7.65 -15.01
C GLY A 58 -4.10 6.98 -14.53
N LYS A 59 -4.03 5.91 -13.73
CA LYS A 59 -5.20 5.32 -13.06
C LYS A 59 -5.35 5.87 -11.64
N ASP A 60 -6.54 5.73 -11.08
CA ASP A 60 -6.83 6.00 -9.67
C ASP A 60 -6.26 4.91 -8.76
N LEU A 61 -6.34 5.14 -7.45
CA LEU A 61 -5.91 4.20 -6.40
C LEU A 61 -7.01 3.18 -6.13
N SER A 62 -6.62 1.94 -5.89
CA SER A 62 -7.51 0.93 -5.31
C SER A 62 -7.71 1.16 -3.81
N TYR A 63 -8.70 0.48 -3.21
CA TYR A 63 -8.91 0.56 -1.77
C TYR A 63 -7.68 0.07 -0.99
N LEU A 64 -7.03 -1.00 -1.45
CA LEU A 64 -5.82 -1.52 -0.81
C LEU A 64 -4.67 -0.53 -0.88
N GLN A 65 -4.51 0.15 -2.02
CA GLN A 65 -3.50 1.21 -2.18
C GLN A 65 -3.80 2.41 -1.29
N LEU A 66 -5.08 2.78 -1.10
CA LEU A 66 -5.48 3.83 -0.17
C LEU A 66 -5.09 3.49 1.27
N VAL A 67 -5.32 2.24 1.71
CA VAL A 67 -4.93 1.77 3.04
C VAL A 67 -3.41 1.86 3.24
N GLU A 68 -2.63 1.41 2.26
CA GLU A 68 -1.17 1.52 2.28
C GLU A 68 -0.71 2.98 2.43
N VAL A 69 -1.31 3.90 1.66
CA VAL A 69 -1.04 5.34 1.76
C VAL A 69 -1.34 5.86 3.16
N ALA A 70 -2.46 5.46 3.76
CA ALA A 70 -2.84 5.89 5.10
C ALA A 70 -1.85 5.38 6.18
N VAL A 71 -1.41 4.13 6.08
CA VAL A 71 -0.39 3.56 6.99
C VAL A 71 0.95 4.29 6.84
N VAL A 72 1.43 4.49 5.61
CA VAL A 72 2.67 5.23 5.36
C VAL A 72 2.57 6.66 5.88
N ALA A 73 1.46 7.36 5.63
CA ALA A 73 1.25 8.72 6.13
C ALA A 73 1.29 8.77 7.67
N THR A 74 0.68 7.80 8.34
CA THR A 74 0.70 7.69 9.80
C THR A 74 2.11 7.45 10.32
N PHE A 75 2.85 6.51 9.74
CA PHE A 75 4.24 6.27 10.11
C PHE A 75 5.15 7.49 9.89
N ARG A 76 4.91 8.25 8.82
CA ARG A 76 5.64 9.50 8.58
C ARG A 76 5.32 10.56 9.63
N LYS A 77 4.07 10.66 10.08
CA LYS A 77 3.68 11.55 11.19
C LYS A 77 4.32 11.14 12.52
N LEU A 78 4.52 9.85 12.74
CA LEU A 78 5.23 9.29 13.91
C LEU A 78 6.77 9.36 13.79
N GLY A 79 7.32 10.00 12.77
CA GLY A 79 8.77 10.20 12.61
C GLY A 79 9.53 9.00 12.02
N VAL A 80 8.85 7.95 11.56
CA VAL A 80 9.50 6.78 10.96
C VAL A 80 10.13 7.17 9.62
N SER A 81 11.41 6.84 9.41
CA SER A 81 12.11 7.14 8.15
C SER A 81 11.56 6.32 6.98
N PHE A 82 11.55 6.89 5.78
CA PHE A 82 11.12 6.14 4.58
C PHE A 82 11.94 4.89 4.33
N THR A 83 13.23 4.88 4.70
CA THR A 83 14.08 3.69 4.63
C THR A 83 13.53 2.56 5.49
N LYS A 84 13.13 2.85 6.73
CA LYS A 84 12.51 1.85 7.63
C LYS A 84 11.15 1.39 7.09
N ILE A 85 10.32 2.32 6.61
CA ILE A 85 9.01 1.98 6.02
C ILE A 85 9.16 1.05 4.81
N ARG A 86 10.12 1.32 3.90
CA ARG A 86 10.40 0.45 2.75
C ARG A 86 10.86 -0.94 3.17
N LYS A 87 11.83 -1.03 4.09
CA LYS A 87 12.30 -2.32 4.61
C LYS A 87 11.18 -3.11 5.27
N ALA A 88 10.35 -2.44 6.07
CA ALA A 88 9.19 -3.06 6.70
C ALA A 88 8.19 -3.59 5.68
N ARG A 89 7.85 -2.77 4.68
CA ARG A 89 6.95 -3.18 3.60
C ARG A 89 7.48 -4.38 2.84
N GLN A 90 8.77 -4.38 2.47
CA GLN A 90 9.42 -5.47 1.76
C GLN A 90 9.43 -6.77 2.58
N TYR A 91 9.77 -6.67 3.87
CA TYR A 91 9.75 -7.80 4.78
C TYR A 91 8.33 -8.39 4.91
N LEU A 92 7.32 -7.54 5.14
CA LEU A 92 5.93 -7.97 5.28
C LEU A 92 5.38 -8.55 3.98
N GLN A 93 5.74 -7.97 2.82
CA GLN A 93 5.39 -8.49 1.51
C GLN A 93 5.89 -9.94 1.34
N GLN A 94 7.13 -10.23 1.74
CA GLN A 94 7.69 -11.58 1.70
C GLN A 94 7.03 -12.50 2.72
N ARG A 95 6.83 -12.02 3.96
CA ARG A 95 6.27 -12.82 5.06
C ARG A 95 4.80 -13.18 4.85
N PHE A 96 4.02 -12.28 4.26
CA PHE A 96 2.59 -12.47 4.01
C PHE A 96 2.28 -12.93 2.60
N ASN A 97 3.28 -12.94 1.70
CA ASN A 97 3.09 -13.20 0.27
C ASN A 97 1.95 -12.35 -0.33
N SER A 98 1.94 -11.06 0.00
CA SER A 98 0.88 -10.12 -0.38
C SER A 98 1.47 -8.88 -1.05
N GLU A 99 0.80 -8.40 -2.11
CA GLU A 99 1.18 -7.19 -2.83
C GLU A 99 0.95 -5.92 -1.98
N TYR A 100 -0.04 -5.95 -1.08
CA TYR A 100 -0.48 -4.84 -0.23
C TYR A 100 -0.35 -5.22 1.27
N PRO A 101 0.87 -5.44 1.76
CA PRO A 101 1.10 -6.06 3.07
C PRO A 101 0.60 -5.24 4.27
N PHE A 102 0.54 -3.90 4.18
CA PHE A 102 -0.03 -3.05 5.22
C PHE A 102 -1.56 -3.05 5.22
N ALA A 103 -2.19 -3.48 4.13
CA ALA A 103 -3.65 -3.65 4.05
C ALA A 103 -4.12 -5.03 4.56
N GLU A 104 -3.19 -5.95 4.84
CA GLU A 104 -3.51 -7.28 5.36
C GLU A 104 -4.01 -7.24 6.80
N TYR A 105 -5.01 -8.08 7.13
CA TYR A 105 -5.48 -8.22 8.51
C TYR A 105 -4.36 -8.64 9.46
N ARG A 106 -3.45 -9.51 8.99
CA ARG A 106 -2.30 -9.99 9.77
C ARG A 106 -1.35 -8.87 10.18
N PHE A 107 -1.27 -7.77 9.40
CA PHE A 107 -0.48 -6.61 9.81
C PHE A 107 -1.06 -5.94 11.07
N LYS A 108 -2.39 -5.91 11.21
CA LYS A 108 -3.05 -5.35 12.40
C LYS A 108 -2.74 -6.17 13.66
N THR A 109 -2.62 -7.49 13.55
CA THR A 109 -2.43 -8.39 14.68
C THR A 109 -0.95 -8.65 14.99
N GLU A 110 -0.11 -8.83 13.97
CA GLU A 110 1.28 -9.26 14.08
C GLU A 110 2.29 -8.15 13.70
N GLY A 111 1.82 -7.05 13.10
CA GLY A 111 2.69 -6.05 12.46
C GLY A 111 3.69 -5.39 13.42
N PHE A 112 3.33 -5.20 14.69
CA PHE A 112 4.24 -4.63 15.67
C PHE A 112 5.41 -5.57 16.02
N HIS A 113 5.13 -6.87 16.19
CA HIS A 113 6.17 -7.88 16.39
C HIS A 113 7.11 -7.96 15.19
N VAL A 114 6.53 -7.95 14.00
CA VAL A 114 7.31 -7.94 12.75
C VAL A 114 8.21 -6.70 12.61
N LEU A 115 7.74 -5.53 13.06
CA LEU A 115 8.54 -4.30 13.02
C LEU A 115 9.69 -4.28 14.03
N LEU A 116 9.58 -5.02 15.15
CA LEU A 116 10.64 -5.15 16.16
C LEU A 116 11.81 -6.02 15.68
N ASP A 117 11.55 -7.00 14.82
CA ASP A 117 12.56 -7.89 14.24
C ASP A 117 13.48 -7.20 13.22
N LEU A 118 13.11 -6.00 12.73
CA LEU A 118 13.91 -5.19 11.78
C LEU A 118 15.10 -4.46 12.43
N LYS A 119 15.60 -4.96 13.56
CA LYS A 119 16.69 -4.34 14.33
C LYS A 119 18.00 -4.28 13.54
#